data_AF-A0A2H0JV93-F1
#
_entry.id   AF-A0A2H0JV93-F1
#
_cell.length_a   1.000
_cell.length_b   1.000
_cell.length_c   1.000
_cell.angle_alpha   90.00
_cell.angle_beta   90.00
_cell.angle_gamma   90.00
#
_symmetry.space_group_name_H-M   'P 1'
#
loop_
_entity.id
_entity.type
_entity.pdbx_description
1 polymer ?
#
loop_
_entity_poly.entity_id
_entity_poly.type
_entity_poly.pdbx_seq_one_letter_code
_entity_poly.pdbx_strand_id
1 'polypeptide(L)'
;MGLFDALKRDKRQENLESGLEKTRSSFFGKLSRVVAGKDKVDDAVLDDLEEALVTSDVGVKTTVDIIAAVEARVARDKYVSASELDSIVQDEIARLLLNSAPDRPVAFDADLPNKPHVIMVVGVNGVGKTTTIGKMAALYSTAGKDVLMGAADTFRAAATEQLDIWATRSGVPIIKQGHGADPAAVAFDTVASAMSRGSDVVLIDTAGRLHTKGGLMDELSKVKRVMDRQLPGSPHEVLLVLDASTGQNAIRQAQEFTRSVDVTGLVLTKLDGTAKGGIVIGISNEFGIPVKYIGVGEGIDDLQIFDQRRFVQALFGSRGPSDRS
;
A
#
# COMPACT_ATOMS: atom_id res chain seq x y z
N MET A 1 -17.88 21.55 -10.45
CA MET A 1 -16.95 20.51 -9.91
C MET A 1 -15.51 21.00 -9.66
N GLY A 2 -15.14 22.27 -9.89
CA GLY A 2 -13.71 22.67 -9.95
C GLY A 2 -13.01 23.06 -8.63
N LEU A 3 -13.69 23.72 -7.68
CA LEU A 3 -13.00 24.31 -6.52
C LEU A 3 -12.88 23.34 -5.32
N PHE A 4 -13.95 22.60 -5.02
CA PHE A 4 -13.96 21.62 -3.93
C PHE A 4 -13.06 20.41 -4.19
N ASP A 5 -12.94 19.98 -5.44
CA ASP A 5 -12.08 18.85 -5.81
C ASP A 5 -10.60 19.26 -5.79
N ALA A 6 -10.29 20.52 -6.15
CA ALA A 6 -8.96 21.09 -5.99
C ALA A 6 -8.55 21.17 -4.51
N LEU A 7 -9.41 21.73 -3.64
CA LEU A 7 -9.16 21.81 -2.19
C LEU A 7 -8.96 20.44 -1.54
N LYS A 8 -9.72 19.41 -1.95
CA LYS A 8 -9.52 18.03 -1.48
C LYS A 8 -8.19 17.44 -1.97
N ARG A 9 -7.79 17.75 -3.21
CA ARG A 9 -6.49 17.29 -3.76
C ARG A 9 -5.32 17.94 -3.06
N ASP A 10 -5.41 19.23 -2.75
CA ASP A 10 -4.36 19.97 -2.04
C ASP A 10 -4.21 19.42 -0.62
N LYS A 11 -5.31 19.25 0.11
CA LYS A 11 -5.28 18.64 1.45
C LYS A 11 -4.72 17.21 1.45
N ARG A 12 -5.02 16.40 0.44
CA ARG A 12 -4.45 15.03 0.30
C ARG A 12 -2.94 15.09 0.07
N GLN A 13 -2.49 16.03 -0.76
CA GLN A 13 -1.07 16.26 -1.03
C GLN A 13 -0.34 16.72 0.24
N GLU A 14 -0.89 17.68 0.98
CA GLU A 14 -0.34 18.15 2.26
C GLU A 14 -0.22 17.00 3.27
N ASN A 15 -1.26 16.17 3.40
CA ASN A 15 -1.23 15.00 4.28
C ASN A 15 -0.17 13.98 3.86
N LEU A 16 0.04 13.78 2.55
CA LEU A 16 1.08 12.88 2.04
C LEU A 16 2.49 13.43 2.31
N GLU A 17 2.70 14.72 2.07
CA GLU A 17 3.97 15.39 2.32
C GLU A 17 4.33 15.39 3.81
N SER A 18 3.35 15.70 4.68
CA SER A 18 3.53 15.59 6.13
C SER A 18 3.83 14.15 6.56
N GLY A 19 3.08 13.17 6.00
CA GLY A 19 3.31 11.75 6.28
C GLY A 19 4.70 11.26 5.87
N LEU A 20 5.28 11.83 4.81
CA LEU A 20 6.60 11.45 4.30
C LEU A 20 7.75 12.33 4.80
N GLU A 21 7.48 13.39 5.57
CA GLU A 21 8.47 14.40 5.99
C GLU A 21 9.72 13.79 6.64
N LYS A 22 9.53 12.80 7.53
CA LYS A 22 10.64 12.09 8.19
C LYS A 22 11.47 11.27 7.19
N THR A 23 10.81 10.59 6.26
CA THR A 23 11.50 9.81 5.22
C THR A 23 12.24 10.73 4.27
N ARG A 24 11.58 11.79 3.80
CA ARG A 24 12.16 12.84 2.97
C ARG A 24 13.40 13.44 3.63
N SER A 25 13.32 13.87 4.89
CA SER A 25 14.45 14.47 5.60
C SER A 25 15.65 13.51 5.73
N SER A 26 15.39 12.24 6.02
CA SER A 26 16.42 11.20 6.10
C SER A 26 17.07 10.93 4.73
N PHE A 27 16.25 10.78 3.69
CA PHE A 27 16.69 10.46 2.33
C PHE A 27 17.42 11.63 1.66
N PHE A 28 16.84 12.84 1.65
CA PHE A 28 17.48 14.04 1.11
C PHE A 28 18.70 14.47 1.87
N GLY A 29 18.66 14.35 3.20
CA GLY A 29 19.81 14.68 4.02
C GLY A 29 21.02 13.85 3.61
N LYS A 30 20.82 12.60 3.15
CA LYS A 30 21.88 11.74 2.61
C LYS A 30 22.21 12.12 1.16
N LEU A 31 21.23 12.14 0.27
CA LEU A 31 21.45 12.40 -1.16
C LEU A 31 22.13 13.76 -1.42
N SER A 32 21.68 14.82 -0.74
CA SER A 32 22.29 16.16 -0.87
C SER A 32 23.75 16.19 -0.42
N ARG A 33 24.14 15.32 0.54
CA ARG A 33 25.54 15.18 0.97
C ARG A 33 26.37 14.42 -0.06
N VAL A 34 25.80 13.42 -0.72
CA VAL A 34 26.46 12.65 -1.80
C VAL A 34 26.87 13.57 -2.96
N VAL A 35 25.99 14.51 -3.33
CA VAL A 35 26.22 15.43 -4.46
C VAL A 35 26.95 16.72 -4.07
N ALA A 36 27.17 16.98 -2.78
CA ALA A 36 27.76 18.24 -2.32
C ALA A 36 29.24 18.35 -2.73
N GLY A 37 29.56 19.38 -3.53
CA GLY A 37 30.93 19.68 -3.96
C GLY A 37 31.42 18.80 -5.12
N LYS A 38 30.53 18.07 -5.80
CA LYS A 38 30.83 17.26 -6.99
C LYS A 38 30.28 17.96 -8.24
N ASP A 39 31.10 18.10 -9.28
CA ASP A 39 30.70 18.72 -10.54
C ASP A 39 30.10 17.72 -11.55
N LYS A 40 30.38 16.42 -11.37
CA LYS A 40 29.98 15.33 -12.27
C LYS A 40 29.59 14.09 -11.48
N VAL A 41 28.77 13.24 -12.11
CA VAL A 41 28.47 11.89 -11.64
C VAL A 41 29.63 10.96 -12.02
N ASP A 42 30.33 10.44 -11.02
CA ASP A 42 31.38 9.44 -11.13
C ASP A 42 31.01 8.18 -10.32
N ASP A 43 31.83 7.12 -10.41
CA ASP A 43 31.56 5.85 -9.71
C ASP A 43 31.41 6.05 -8.19
N ALA A 44 32.17 6.99 -7.59
CA ALA A 44 32.07 7.29 -6.16
C ALA A 44 30.71 7.91 -5.79
N VAL A 45 30.16 8.78 -6.65
CA VAL A 45 28.81 9.34 -6.46
C VAL A 45 27.74 8.24 -6.56
N LEU A 46 27.94 7.23 -7.40
CA LEU A 46 27.01 6.11 -7.55
C LEU A 46 27.07 5.15 -6.35
N ASP A 47 28.26 4.86 -5.83
CA ASP A 47 28.44 4.08 -4.60
C ASP A 47 27.76 4.76 -3.39
N ASP A 48 27.96 6.07 -3.25
CA ASP A 48 27.33 6.86 -2.20
C ASP A 48 25.79 6.90 -2.35
N LEU A 49 25.28 6.94 -3.58
CA LEU A 49 23.84 6.84 -3.89
C LEU A 49 23.29 5.46 -3.52
N GLU A 50 24.03 4.38 -3.82
CA GLU A 50 23.68 3.01 -3.41
C GLU A 50 23.55 2.93 -1.88
N GLU A 51 24.54 3.43 -1.14
CA GLU A 51 24.50 3.46 0.33
C GLU A 51 23.25 4.24 0.83
N ALA A 52 22.95 5.39 0.24
CA ALA A 52 21.79 6.20 0.59
C ALA A 52 20.46 5.45 0.38
N LEU A 53 20.32 4.73 -0.74
CA LEU A 53 19.13 3.93 -1.07
C LEU A 53 18.97 2.74 -0.12
N VAL A 54 20.04 1.97 0.12
CA VAL A 54 20.01 0.80 1.03
C VAL A 54 19.67 1.24 2.46
N THR A 55 20.33 2.27 2.96
CA THR A 55 20.11 2.78 4.33
C THR A 55 18.76 3.50 4.50
N SER A 56 18.00 3.67 3.42
CA SER A 56 16.63 4.22 3.43
C SER A 56 15.57 3.13 3.23
N ASP A 57 15.95 1.87 3.43
CA ASP A 57 15.08 0.68 3.39
C ASP A 57 14.48 0.39 1.99
N VAL A 58 15.09 0.88 0.89
CA VAL A 58 14.68 0.53 -0.49
C VAL A 58 14.91 -0.96 -0.79
N GLY A 59 15.87 -1.59 -0.11
CA GLY A 59 16.24 -2.99 -0.31
C GLY A 59 17.31 -3.15 -1.37
N VAL A 60 18.15 -4.18 -1.20
CA VAL A 60 19.38 -4.37 -2.00
C VAL A 60 19.06 -4.57 -3.47
N LYS A 61 18.15 -5.49 -3.79
CA LYS A 61 17.79 -5.81 -5.19
C LYS A 61 17.29 -4.58 -5.94
N THR A 62 16.33 -3.87 -5.38
CA THR A 62 15.75 -2.66 -6.01
C THR A 62 16.77 -1.53 -6.09
N THR A 63 17.69 -1.42 -5.12
CA THR A 63 18.78 -0.46 -5.20
C THR A 63 19.70 -0.76 -6.40
N VAL A 64 20.11 -2.02 -6.58
CA VAL A 64 20.92 -2.43 -7.74
C VAL A 64 20.20 -2.12 -9.05
N ASP A 65 18.89 -2.39 -9.14
CA ASP A 65 18.08 -2.07 -10.32
C ASP A 65 18.06 -0.55 -10.61
N ILE A 66 17.95 0.29 -9.57
CA ILE A 66 17.99 1.76 -9.69
C ILE A 66 19.36 2.23 -10.17
N ILE A 67 20.45 1.76 -9.53
CA ILE A 67 21.82 2.17 -9.87
C ILE A 67 22.15 1.81 -11.31
N ALA A 68 21.85 0.58 -11.73
CA ALA A 68 22.07 0.15 -13.11
C ALA A 68 21.29 1.00 -14.13
N ALA A 69 20.06 1.41 -13.80
CA ALA A 69 19.26 2.29 -14.67
C ALA A 69 19.86 3.72 -14.75
N VAL A 70 20.32 4.26 -13.63
CA VAL A 70 20.97 5.58 -13.54
C VAL A 70 22.29 5.57 -14.30
N GLU A 71 23.15 4.57 -14.09
CA GLU A 71 24.41 4.36 -14.81
C GLU A 71 24.19 4.32 -16.33
N ALA A 72 23.23 3.51 -16.77
CA ALA A 72 22.91 3.40 -18.19
C ALA A 72 22.43 4.73 -18.79
N ARG A 73 21.76 5.59 -17.99
CA ARG A 73 21.32 6.93 -18.43
C ARG A 73 22.48 7.91 -18.47
N VAL A 74 23.33 7.95 -17.45
CA VAL A 74 24.53 8.80 -17.39
C VAL A 74 25.48 8.48 -18.56
N ALA A 75 25.68 7.19 -18.86
CA ALA A 75 26.51 6.76 -19.99
C ALA A 75 25.96 7.22 -21.36
N ARG A 76 24.63 7.30 -21.52
CA ARG A 76 24.00 7.81 -22.75
C ARG A 76 24.09 9.32 -22.86
N ASP A 77 23.84 10.03 -21.77
CA ASP A 77 23.70 11.50 -21.77
C ASP A 77 25.07 12.22 -21.75
N LYS A 78 26.17 11.49 -21.56
CA LYS A 78 27.61 11.90 -21.61
C LYS A 78 28.04 12.96 -20.59
N TYR A 79 27.18 13.92 -20.24
CA TYR A 79 27.42 14.92 -19.21
C TYR A 79 26.17 15.05 -18.37
N VAL A 80 26.25 14.57 -17.13
CA VAL A 80 25.21 14.73 -16.12
C VAL A 80 25.84 15.49 -14.97
N SER A 81 25.32 16.67 -14.69
CA SER A 81 25.71 17.43 -13.50
C SER A 81 25.19 16.75 -12.23
N ALA A 82 25.85 16.94 -11.10
CA ALA A 82 25.36 16.43 -9.83
C ALA A 82 23.96 16.98 -9.47
N SER A 83 23.62 18.18 -9.96
CA SER A 83 22.27 18.76 -9.82
C SER A 83 21.19 18.10 -10.69
N GLU A 84 21.58 17.39 -11.75
CA GLU A 84 20.65 16.63 -12.60
C GLU A 84 20.47 15.19 -12.12
N LEU A 85 21.40 14.68 -11.32
CA LEU A 85 21.33 13.34 -10.75
C LEU A 85 20.04 13.13 -9.95
N ASP A 86 19.64 14.11 -9.14
CA ASP A 86 18.41 14.04 -8.35
C ASP A 86 17.18 13.79 -9.23
N SER A 87 17.08 14.48 -10.36
CA SER A 87 15.96 14.32 -11.31
C SER A 87 16.02 12.97 -12.02
N ILE A 88 17.22 12.49 -12.35
CA ILE A 88 17.41 11.20 -13.00
C ILE A 88 16.99 10.07 -12.05
N VAL A 89 17.44 10.12 -10.80
CA VAL A 89 17.08 9.13 -9.77
C VAL A 89 15.57 9.12 -9.54
N GLN A 90 14.94 10.30 -9.46
CA GLN A 90 13.48 10.43 -9.36
C GLN A 90 12.75 9.78 -10.54
N ASP A 91 13.19 10.06 -11.76
CA ASP A 91 12.58 9.53 -12.97
C ASP A 91 12.70 8.00 -13.02
N GLU A 92 13.88 7.44 -12.71
CA GLU A 92 14.08 5.99 -12.75
C GLU A 92 13.31 5.27 -11.63
N ILE A 93 13.24 5.84 -10.42
CA ILE A 93 12.40 5.30 -9.34
C ILE A 93 10.92 5.36 -9.69
N ALA A 94 10.46 6.49 -10.27
CA ALA A 94 9.09 6.60 -10.74
C ALA A 94 8.80 5.57 -11.83
N ARG A 95 9.73 5.37 -12.77
CA ARG A 95 9.61 4.36 -13.82
C ARG A 95 9.52 2.94 -13.24
N LEU A 96 10.37 2.59 -12.27
CA LEU A 96 10.32 1.28 -11.63
C LEU A 96 8.97 1.04 -10.93
N LEU A 97 8.45 2.05 -10.22
CA LEU A 97 7.11 1.99 -9.62
C LEU A 97 5.98 1.91 -10.66
N LEU A 98 6.13 2.58 -11.82
CA LEU A 98 5.17 2.59 -12.92
C LEU A 98 5.13 1.26 -13.68
N ASN A 99 6.27 0.57 -13.79
CA ASN A 99 6.37 -0.71 -14.49
C ASN A 99 5.70 -1.87 -13.73
N SER A 100 5.49 -1.73 -12.42
CA SER A 100 4.90 -2.78 -11.59
C SER A 100 3.39 -2.99 -11.75
N ALA A 101 2.64 -2.09 -12.43
CA ALA A 101 1.26 -2.37 -12.88
C ALA A 101 0.68 -1.29 -13.81
N PRO A 102 -0.05 -1.67 -14.88
CA PRO A 102 -0.86 -0.74 -15.69
C PRO A 102 -2.19 -0.34 -15.04
N ASP A 103 -2.68 -1.10 -14.05
CA ASP A 103 -3.96 -0.82 -13.38
C ASP A 103 -3.80 0.30 -12.36
N ARG A 104 -4.27 1.49 -12.73
CA ARG A 104 -4.43 2.61 -11.81
C ARG A 104 -5.37 2.18 -10.67
N PRO A 105 -5.04 2.48 -9.41
CA PRO A 105 -5.96 2.20 -8.32
C PRO A 105 -7.28 2.94 -8.55
N VAL A 106 -8.35 2.16 -8.51
CA VAL A 106 -9.71 2.60 -8.83
C VAL A 106 -10.22 3.48 -7.69
N ALA A 107 -10.80 4.62 -8.03
CA ALA A 107 -11.37 5.51 -7.02
C ALA A 107 -12.55 4.84 -6.30
N PHE A 108 -12.78 5.17 -5.03
CA PHE A 108 -13.85 4.56 -4.22
C PHE A 108 -15.26 4.79 -4.82
N ASP A 109 -15.44 5.86 -5.59
CA ASP A 109 -16.68 6.23 -6.28
C ASP A 109 -16.81 5.64 -7.69
N ALA A 110 -15.76 5.05 -8.24
CA ALA A 110 -15.77 4.49 -9.58
C ALA A 110 -16.66 3.23 -9.67
N ASP A 111 -16.98 2.84 -10.90
CA ASP A 111 -17.72 1.61 -11.16
C ASP A 111 -16.85 0.40 -10.82
N LEU A 112 -17.46 -0.55 -10.11
CA LEU A 112 -16.81 -1.79 -9.71
C LEU A 112 -17.01 -2.85 -10.80
N PRO A 113 -16.00 -3.67 -11.09
CA PRO A 113 -16.09 -4.68 -12.14
C PRO A 113 -17.05 -5.83 -11.78
N ASN A 114 -17.34 -6.02 -10.49
CA ASN A 114 -18.18 -7.08 -9.96
C ASN A 114 -19.17 -6.52 -8.93
N LYS A 115 -20.30 -7.21 -8.74
CA LYS A 115 -21.29 -6.89 -7.71
C LYS A 115 -21.83 -8.18 -7.06
N PRO A 116 -21.50 -8.49 -5.80
CA PRO A 116 -20.61 -7.72 -4.92
C PRO A 116 -19.14 -7.81 -5.34
N HIS A 117 -18.38 -6.73 -5.19
CA HIS A 117 -16.92 -6.75 -5.31
C HIS A 117 -16.29 -7.15 -3.98
N VAL A 118 -15.87 -8.41 -3.88
CA VAL A 118 -15.25 -9.00 -2.68
C VAL A 118 -13.75 -8.68 -2.56
N ILE A 119 -13.39 -8.01 -1.47
CA ILE A 119 -12.03 -7.66 -1.07
C ILE A 119 -11.66 -8.41 0.22
N MET A 120 -10.63 -9.25 0.15
CA MET A 120 -10.06 -9.96 1.29
C MET A 120 -8.81 -9.24 1.77
N VAL A 121 -8.77 -8.85 3.05
CA VAL A 121 -7.65 -8.09 3.62
C VAL A 121 -6.80 -9.00 4.51
N VAL A 122 -5.53 -9.15 4.15
CA VAL A 122 -4.57 -10.06 4.79
C VAL A 122 -3.34 -9.31 5.30
N GLY A 123 -2.51 -9.97 6.10
CA GLY A 123 -1.30 -9.39 6.71
C GLY A 123 -1.14 -9.77 8.19
N VAL A 124 0.00 -9.43 8.78
CA VAL A 124 0.29 -9.85 10.17
C VAL A 124 -0.48 -9.04 11.22
N ASN A 125 -0.45 -9.45 12.48
CA ASN A 125 -1.07 -8.68 13.55
C ASN A 125 -0.36 -7.34 13.77
N GLY A 126 -1.12 -6.28 14.07
CA GLY A 126 -0.58 -4.96 14.41
C GLY A 126 -0.20 -4.06 13.22
N VAL A 127 -0.29 -4.56 11.98
CA VAL A 127 -0.04 -3.76 10.75
C VAL A 127 -1.20 -2.86 10.34
N GLY A 128 -2.35 -2.95 11.01
CA GLY A 128 -3.51 -2.09 10.75
C GLY A 128 -4.55 -2.64 9.77
N LYS A 129 -4.73 -3.97 9.67
CA LYS A 129 -5.78 -4.60 8.83
C LYS A 129 -7.19 -4.10 9.14
N THR A 130 -7.66 -4.33 10.37
CA THR A 130 -9.00 -3.93 10.82
C THR A 130 -9.22 -2.42 10.69
N THR A 131 -8.20 -1.61 10.99
CA THR A 131 -8.24 -0.16 10.78
C THR A 131 -8.37 0.20 9.29
N THR A 132 -7.61 -0.46 8.41
CA THR A 132 -7.70 -0.25 6.95
C THR A 132 -9.10 -0.60 6.44
N ILE A 133 -9.65 -1.74 6.86
CA ILE A 133 -11.01 -2.18 6.50
C ILE A 133 -12.04 -1.15 6.93
N GLY A 134 -11.96 -0.64 8.17
CA GLY A 134 -12.87 0.38 8.66
C GLY A 134 -12.79 1.69 7.87
N LYS A 135 -11.58 2.13 7.51
CA LYS A 135 -11.40 3.32 6.64
C LYS A 135 -11.96 3.08 5.23
N MET A 136 -11.69 1.92 4.63
CA MET A 136 -12.25 1.54 3.33
C MET A 136 -13.78 1.50 3.38
N ALA A 137 -14.38 0.93 4.42
CA ALA A 137 -15.82 0.87 4.59
C ALA A 137 -16.44 2.27 4.61
N ALA A 138 -15.86 3.18 5.38
CA ALA A 138 -16.32 4.56 5.44
C ALA A 138 -16.15 5.31 4.11
N LEU A 139 -15.03 5.10 3.40
CA LEU A 139 -14.77 5.75 2.11
C LEU A 139 -15.71 5.24 1.02
N TYR A 140 -15.96 3.92 0.92
CA TYR A 140 -16.94 3.36 0.00
C TYR A 140 -18.38 3.78 0.34
N SER A 141 -18.75 3.75 1.63
CA SER A 141 -20.06 4.21 2.11
C SER A 141 -20.31 5.69 1.80
N THR A 142 -19.32 6.55 2.05
CA THR A 142 -19.37 7.99 1.72
C THR A 142 -19.45 8.22 0.20
N ALA A 143 -18.88 7.31 -0.60
CA ALA A 143 -19.01 7.31 -2.05
C ALA A 143 -20.35 6.75 -2.55
N GLY A 144 -21.28 6.40 -1.65
CA GLY A 144 -22.63 5.93 -1.98
C GLY A 144 -22.72 4.45 -2.33
N LYS A 145 -21.69 3.64 -2.06
CA LYS A 145 -21.71 2.19 -2.26
C LYS A 145 -22.36 1.49 -1.07
N ASP A 146 -23.15 0.44 -1.32
CA ASP A 146 -23.61 -0.46 -0.26
C ASP A 146 -22.49 -1.43 0.14
N VAL A 147 -22.05 -1.37 1.39
CA VAL A 147 -20.88 -2.09 1.90
C VAL A 147 -21.32 -3.09 2.96
N LEU A 148 -20.81 -4.32 2.86
CA LEU A 148 -20.96 -5.34 3.90
C LEU A 148 -19.58 -5.79 4.42
N MET A 149 -19.41 -5.84 5.74
CA MET A 149 -18.18 -6.34 6.36
C MET A 149 -18.34 -7.78 6.88
N GLY A 150 -17.26 -8.57 6.85
CA GLY A 150 -17.19 -9.91 7.41
C GLY A 150 -16.05 -10.05 8.42
N ALA A 151 -16.38 -10.44 9.66
CA ALA A 151 -15.43 -10.58 10.76
C ALA A 151 -14.80 -11.97 10.82
N ALA A 152 -13.92 -12.30 9.86
CA ALA A 152 -13.27 -13.61 9.79
C ALA A 152 -11.96 -13.73 10.62
N ASP A 153 -11.50 -12.67 11.33
CA ASP A 153 -10.53 -12.81 12.45
C ASP A 153 -11.26 -13.33 13.71
N THR A 154 -11.70 -14.58 13.66
CA THR A 154 -12.52 -15.21 14.71
C THR A 154 -11.71 -15.65 15.93
N PHE A 155 -10.38 -15.74 15.80
CA PHE A 155 -9.47 -16.14 16.87
C PHE A 155 -9.26 -15.00 17.89
N ARG A 156 -9.44 -13.75 17.51
CA ARG A 156 -9.28 -12.60 18.41
C ARG A 156 -10.64 -11.99 18.69
N ALA A 157 -11.22 -12.26 19.86
CA ALA A 157 -12.47 -11.63 20.29
C ALA A 157 -12.42 -10.10 20.15
N ALA A 158 -11.31 -9.49 20.61
CA ALA A 158 -11.07 -8.06 20.48
C ALA A 158 -10.99 -7.55 19.02
N ALA A 159 -10.59 -8.40 18.05
CA ALA A 159 -10.58 -8.00 16.64
C ALA A 159 -12.00 -7.90 16.07
N THR A 160 -12.87 -8.86 16.43
CA THR A 160 -14.29 -8.80 16.07
C THR A 160 -14.98 -7.58 16.68
N GLU A 161 -14.72 -7.29 17.98
CA GLU A 161 -15.24 -6.09 18.65
C GLU A 161 -14.72 -4.80 18.00
N GLN A 162 -13.43 -4.74 17.67
CA GLN A 162 -12.84 -3.59 16.99
C GLN A 162 -13.47 -3.35 15.60
N LEU A 163 -13.73 -4.43 14.83
CA LEU A 163 -14.38 -4.31 13.53
C LEU A 163 -15.85 -3.87 13.67
N ASP A 164 -16.55 -4.29 14.72
CA ASP A 164 -17.92 -3.87 15.03
C ASP A 164 -18.03 -2.37 15.33
N ILE A 165 -17.04 -1.82 16.05
CA ILE A 165 -16.92 -0.37 16.28
C ILE A 165 -16.74 0.36 14.94
N TRP A 166 -15.90 -0.16 14.04
CA TRP A 166 -15.74 0.40 12.70
C TRP A 166 -17.00 0.30 11.84
N ALA A 167 -17.75 -0.80 11.96
CA ALA A 167 -19.03 -0.99 11.28
C ALA A 167 -20.04 0.07 11.71
N THR A 168 -20.18 0.25 13.02
CA THR A 168 -21.06 1.26 13.62
C THR A 168 -20.63 2.67 13.19
N ARG A 169 -19.34 2.98 13.26
CA ARG A 169 -18.79 4.30 12.87
C ARG A 169 -18.98 4.61 11.39
N SER A 170 -18.95 3.60 10.53
CA SER A 170 -19.09 3.75 9.07
C SER A 170 -20.53 3.62 8.59
N GLY A 171 -21.46 3.27 9.49
CA GLY A 171 -22.87 3.03 9.16
C GLY A 171 -23.10 1.81 8.27
N VAL A 172 -22.21 0.81 8.31
CA VAL A 172 -22.27 -0.37 7.44
C VAL A 172 -22.63 -1.64 8.23
N PRO A 173 -23.39 -2.58 7.66
CA PRO A 173 -23.65 -3.88 8.28
C PRO A 173 -22.39 -4.74 8.39
N ILE A 174 -22.40 -5.66 9.36
CA ILE A 174 -21.32 -6.62 9.60
C ILE A 174 -21.89 -8.02 9.86
N ILE A 175 -21.26 -9.04 9.26
CA ILE A 175 -21.49 -10.46 9.54
C ILE A 175 -20.39 -10.95 10.48
N LYS A 176 -20.81 -11.54 11.60
CA LYS A 176 -19.92 -12.10 12.62
C LYS A 176 -20.56 -13.36 13.20
N GLN A 177 -19.72 -14.33 13.59
CA GLN A 177 -20.13 -15.53 14.31
C GLN A 177 -19.52 -15.53 15.73
N GLY A 178 -19.74 -16.60 16.49
CA GLY A 178 -19.15 -16.76 17.83
C GLY A 178 -17.62 -16.83 17.81
N HIS A 179 -17.01 -16.56 18.96
CA HIS A 179 -15.55 -16.67 19.12
C HIS A 179 -15.05 -18.09 18.78
N GLY A 180 -13.96 -18.18 18.01
CA GLY A 180 -13.40 -19.46 17.56
C GLY A 180 -14.20 -20.15 16.44
N ALA A 181 -15.19 -19.47 15.84
CA ALA A 181 -15.87 -19.97 14.65
C ALA A 181 -14.90 -20.14 13.47
N ASP A 182 -15.26 -20.98 12.50
CA ASP A 182 -14.47 -21.17 11.28
C ASP A 182 -14.47 -19.89 10.43
N PRO A 183 -13.30 -19.24 10.20
CA PRO A 183 -13.20 -18.04 9.37
C PRO A 183 -13.84 -18.20 7.99
N ALA A 184 -13.71 -19.40 7.40
CA ALA A 184 -14.26 -19.67 6.09
C ALA A 184 -15.80 -19.71 6.09
N ALA A 185 -16.42 -20.11 7.20
CA ALA A 185 -17.88 -20.07 7.37
C ALA A 185 -18.38 -18.64 7.49
N VAL A 186 -17.67 -17.78 8.24
CA VAL A 186 -18.01 -16.34 8.32
C VAL A 186 -17.93 -15.69 6.94
N ALA A 187 -16.86 -15.97 6.18
CA ALA A 187 -16.70 -15.43 4.82
C ALA A 187 -17.78 -15.93 3.86
N PHE A 188 -18.16 -17.21 3.94
CA PHE A 188 -19.27 -17.78 3.17
C PHE A 188 -20.58 -17.04 3.43
N ASP A 189 -20.96 -16.89 4.70
CA ASP A 189 -22.19 -16.21 5.10
C ASP A 189 -22.19 -14.74 4.68
N THR A 190 -21.01 -14.10 4.73
CA THR A 190 -20.84 -12.71 4.30
C THR A 190 -21.11 -12.55 2.81
N VAL A 191 -20.49 -13.39 1.97
CA VAL A 191 -20.69 -13.33 0.51
C VAL A 191 -22.13 -13.69 0.14
N ALA A 192 -22.71 -14.73 0.76
CA ALA A 192 -24.10 -15.10 0.53
C ALA A 192 -25.08 -13.98 0.90
N SER A 193 -24.88 -13.33 2.05
CA SER A 193 -25.68 -12.19 2.50
C SER A 193 -25.55 -11.00 1.54
N ALA A 194 -24.34 -10.68 1.08
CA ALA A 194 -24.10 -9.60 0.12
C ALA A 194 -24.82 -9.84 -1.22
N MET A 195 -24.78 -11.07 -1.74
CA MET A 195 -25.50 -11.43 -2.96
C MET A 195 -27.01 -11.28 -2.81
N SER A 196 -27.56 -11.71 -1.68
CA SER A 196 -29.01 -11.60 -1.38
C SER A 196 -29.48 -10.15 -1.24
N ARG A 197 -28.65 -9.30 -0.64
CA ARG A 197 -28.94 -7.87 -0.43
C ARG A 197 -28.66 -7.00 -1.65
N GLY A 198 -27.87 -7.51 -2.60
CA GLY A 198 -27.38 -6.72 -3.73
C GLY A 198 -26.35 -5.67 -3.32
N SER A 199 -25.50 -5.98 -2.33
CA SER A 199 -24.43 -5.08 -1.88
C SER A 199 -23.37 -4.87 -2.96
N ASP A 200 -22.77 -3.68 -2.99
CA ASP A 200 -21.76 -3.31 -3.97
C ASP A 200 -20.36 -3.84 -3.60
N VAL A 201 -19.99 -3.76 -2.31
CA VAL A 201 -18.65 -4.12 -1.82
C VAL A 201 -18.74 -5.05 -0.63
N VAL A 202 -17.87 -6.07 -0.58
CA VAL A 202 -17.66 -6.93 0.59
C VAL A 202 -16.23 -6.78 1.09
N LEU A 203 -16.06 -6.49 2.38
CA LEU A 203 -14.76 -6.39 3.03
C LEU A 203 -14.59 -7.50 4.06
N ILE A 204 -13.61 -8.39 3.89
CA ILE A 204 -13.34 -9.50 4.80
C ILE A 204 -12.08 -9.23 5.62
N ASP A 205 -12.21 -9.17 6.95
CA ASP A 205 -11.07 -9.14 7.88
C ASP A 205 -10.60 -10.55 8.20
N THR A 206 -9.29 -10.80 8.17
CA THR A 206 -8.72 -12.14 8.40
C THR A 206 -7.73 -12.15 9.57
N ALA A 207 -7.43 -13.33 10.09
CA ALA A 207 -6.36 -13.49 11.07
C ALA A 207 -4.99 -13.10 10.50
N GLY A 208 -4.02 -12.80 11.39
CA GLY A 208 -2.66 -12.35 11.02
C GLY A 208 -1.52 -13.00 11.82
N ARG A 209 -1.70 -14.22 12.32
CA ARG A 209 -0.73 -14.90 13.19
C ARG A 209 0.37 -15.62 12.40
N LEU A 210 1.34 -14.86 11.85
CA LEU A 210 2.39 -15.43 10.98
C LEU A 210 3.36 -16.39 11.71
N HIS A 211 3.43 -16.37 13.05
CA HIS A 211 4.29 -17.26 13.83
C HIS A 211 3.88 -18.74 13.71
N THR A 212 2.66 -19.03 13.25
CA THR A 212 2.17 -20.38 12.89
C THR A 212 2.06 -20.51 11.37
N LYS A 213 3.17 -20.33 10.65
CA LYS A 213 3.23 -20.12 9.19
C LYS A 213 2.32 -21.06 8.39
N GLY A 214 2.38 -22.37 8.61
CA GLY A 214 1.55 -23.35 7.89
C GLY A 214 0.05 -23.16 8.13
N GLY A 215 -0.35 -23.10 9.40
CA GLY A 215 -1.78 -23.00 9.76
C GLY A 215 -2.46 -21.73 9.28
N LEU A 216 -1.77 -20.58 9.31
CA LEU A 216 -2.34 -19.33 8.81
C LEU A 216 -2.57 -19.38 7.29
N MET A 217 -1.60 -19.86 6.53
CA MET A 217 -1.69 -19.88 5.07
C MET A 217 -2.75 -20.87 4.56
N ASP A 218 -2.88 -22.02 5.22
CA ASP A 218 -3.94 -22.99 4.95
C ASP A 218 -5.33 -22.40 5.25
N GLU A 219 -5.46 -21.64 6.34
CA GLU A 219 -6.69 -20.95 6.72
C GLU A 219 -7.10 -19.91 5.68
N LEU A 220 -6.18 -19.03 5.28
CA LEU A 220 -6.48 -17.99 4.27
C LEU A 220 -6.82 -18.62 2.90
N SER A 221 -6.11 -19.69 2.51
CA SER A 221 -6.40 -20.45 1.30
C SER A 221 -7.79 -21.10 1.35
N LYS A 222 -8.18 -21.62 2.52
CA LYS A 222 -9.52 -22.17 2.75
C LYS A 222 -10.59 -21.08 2.64
N VAL A 223 -10.39 -19.91 3.24
CA VAL A 223 -11.31 -18.76 3.15
C VAL A 223 -11.52 -18.37 1.69
N LYS A 224 -10.44 -18.17 0.92
CA LYS A 224 -10.50 -17.89 -0.52
C LYS A 224 -11.31 -18.94 -1.28
N ARG A 225 -11.00 -20.23 -1.10
CA ARG A 225 -11.68 -21.33 -1.80
C ARG A 225 -13.17 -21.40 -1.48
N VAL A 226 -13.56 -21.09 -0.25
CA VAL A 226 -14.97 -21.11 0.17
C VAL A 226 -15.73 -19.91 -0.43
N MET A 227 -15.12 -18.73 -0.46
CA MET A 227 -15.70 -17.58 -1.16
C MET A 227 -15.87 -17.86 -2.65
N ASP A 228 -14.83 -18.39 -3.33
CA ASP A 228 -14.87 -18.72 -4.76
C ASP A 228 -15.99 -19.70 -5.11
N ARG A 229 -16.24 -20.70 -4.25
CA ARG A 229 -17.37 -21.63 -4.45
C ARG A 229 -18.74 -20.94 -4.35
N GLN A 230 -18.85 -19.91 -3.51
CA GLN A 230 -20.09 -19.17 -3.29
C GLN A 230 -20.31 -18.11 -4.39
N LEU A 231 -19.24 -17.44 -4.81
CA LEU A 231 -19.21 -16.45 -5.87
C LEU A 231 -17.94 -16.71 -6.72
N PRO A 232 -18.06 -17.36 -7.89
CA PRO A 232 -16.92 -17.68 -8.75
C PRO A 232 -16.08 -16.45 -9.09
N GLY A 233 -14.77 -16.56 -8.93
CA GLY A 233 -13.82 -15.46 -9.12
C GLY A 233 -13.54 -14.64 -7.86
N SER A 234 -14.21 -14.92 -6.74
CA SER A 234 -13.95 -14.24 -5.47
C SER A 234 -12.82 -14.91 -4.66
N PRO A 235 -12.06 -14.15 -3.86
CA PRO A 235 -12.08 -12.69 -3.77
C PRO A 235 -11.49 -12.05 -5.03
N HIS A 236 -12.10 -10.95 -5.50
CA HIS A 236 -11.61 -10.22 -6.67
C HIS A 236 -10.35 -9.41 -6.34
N GLU A 237 -10.17 -9.07 -5.06
CA GLU A 237 -8.95 -8.47 -4.55
C GLU A 237 -8.48 -9.15 -3.26
N VAL A 238 -7.17 -9.39 -3.19
CA VAL A 238 -6.47 -9.76 -1.96
C VAL A 238 -5.50 -8.65 -1.63
N LEU A 239 -5.84 -7.85 -0.63
CA LEU A 239 -5.06 -6.70 -0.19
C LEU A 239 -4.16 -7.08 0.98
N LEU A 240 -2.86 -7.06 0.76
CA LEU A 240 -1.87 -7.28 1.81
C LEU A 240 -1.53 -5.96 2.51
N VAL A 241 -1.83 -5.89 3.80
CA VAL A 241 -1.50 -4.74 4.64
C VAL A 241 -0.13 -4.93 5.28
N LEU A 242 0.76 -3.95 5.07
CA LEU A 242 2.12 -3.94 5.61
C LEU A 242 2.37 -2.65 6.38
N ASP A 243 3.16 -2.78 7.44
CA ASP A 243 3.59 -1.65 8.27
C ASP A 243 4.91 -1.08 7.72
N ALA A 244 4.85 0.14 7.19
CA ALA A 244 6.01 0.79 6.58
C ALA A 244 7.13 1.12 7.59
N SER A 245 6.84 1.13 8.90
CA SER A 245 7.87 1.33 9.94
C SER A 245 8.78 0.12 10.13
N THR A 246 8.40 -1.04 9.60
CA THR A 246 9.12 -2.30 9.85
C THR A 246 10.26 -2.57 8.86
N GLY A 247 10.45 -1.70 7.85
CA GLY A 247 11.53 -1.79 6.86
C GLY A 247 11.59 -3.16 6.18
N GLN A 248 12.78 -3.75 6.08
CA GLN A 248 13.03 -5.08 5.47
C GLN A 248 12.15 -6.22 6.00
N ASN A 249 11.58 -6.10 7.21
CA ASN A 249 10.64 -7.11 7.70
C ASN A 249 9.35 -7.17 6.88
N ALA A 250 8.90 -6.03 6.34
CA ALA A 250 7.74 -5.96 5.46
C ALA A 250 7.97 -6.71 4.14
N ILE A 251 9.17 -6.64 3.55
CA ILE A 251 9.53 -7.41 2.34
C ILE A 251 9.43 -8.91 2.61
N ARG A 252 10.01 -9.39 3.71
CA ARG A 252 9.91 -10.82 4.06
C ARG A 252 8.48 -11.27 4.29
N GLN A 253 7.64 -10.44 4.91
CA GLN A 253 6.22 -10.73 5.06
C GLN A 253 5.51 -10.79 3.71
N ALA A 254 5.75 -9.81 2.83
CA ALA A 254 5.21 -9.80 1.48
C ALA A 254 5.57 -11.09 0.72
N GLN A 255 6.83 -11.52 0.80
CA GLN A 255 7.26 -12.77 0.18
C GLN A 255 6.50 -14.01 0.67
N GLU A 256 6.19 -14.10 1.97
CA GLU A 256 5.48 -15.25 2.54
C GLU A 256 3.99 -15.26 2.15
N PHE A 257 3.33 -14.10 2.19
CA PHE A 257 1.92 -13.98 1.80
C PHE A 257 1.74 -14.20 0.30
N THR A 258 2.57 -13.59 -0.54
CA THR A 258 2.47 -13.71 -2.02
C THR A 258 2.68 -15.13 -2.54
N ARG A 259 3.43 -15.97 -1.81
CA ARG A 259 3.56 -17.40 -2.13
C ARG A 259 2.31 -18.22 -1.83
N SER A 260 1.46 -17.74 -0.92
CA SER A 260 0.42 -18.55 -0.28
C SER A 260 -0.99 -18.11 -0.64
N VAL A 261 -1.19 -16.80 -0.79
CA VAL A 261 -2.44 -16.19 -1.19
C VAL A 261 -2.12 -15.25 -2.35
N ASP A 262 -2.84 -15.38 -3.46
CA ASP A 262 -2.61 -14.58 -4.67
C ASP A 262 -2.90 -13.10 -4.39
N VAL A 263 -1.92 -12.40 -3.82
CA VAL A 263 -2.02 -10.98 -3.43
C VAL A 263 -2.12 -10.14 -4.70
N THR A 264 -3.19 -9.35 -4.80
CA THR A 264 -3.47 -8.51 -5.97
C THR A 264 -3.14 -7.04 -5.74
N GLY A 265 -2.88 -6.64 -4.49
CA GLY A 265 -2.55 -5.26 -4.15
C GLY A 265 -1.97 -5.11 -2.75
N LEU A 266 -1.23 -4.02 -2.55
CA LEU A 266 -0.62 -3.69 -1.27
C LEU A 266 -1.29 -2.47 -0.63
N VAL A 267 -1.37 -2.51 0.70
CA VAL A 267 -1.71 -1.34 1.54
C VAL A 267 -0.55 -1.10 2.48
N LEU A 268 0.00 0.11 2.47
CA LEU A 268 1.11 0.47 3.35
C LEU A 268 0.62 1.44 4.42
N THR A 269 0.78 1.09 5.69
CA THR A 269 0.31 1.89 6.82
C THR A 269 1.46 2.52 7.60
N LYS A 270 1.13 3.49 8.47
CA LYS A 270 2.05 4.14 9.41
C LYS A 270 3.21 4.88 8.73
N LEU A 271 2.98 5.42 7.53
CA LEU A 271 4.00 6.19 6.82
C LEU A 271 4.38 7.47 7.59
N ASP A 272 3.41 8.11 8.25
CA ASP A 272 3.53 9.29 9.12
C ASP A 272 4.48 9.09 10.32
N GLY A 273 4.63 7.85 10.77
CA GLY A 273 5.48 7.51 11.90
C GLY A 273 6.97 7.39 11.55
N THR A 274 7.34 7.20 10.28
CA THR A 274 8.60 6.53 9.92
C THR A 274 9.47 7.30 8.93
N ALA A 275 10.79 7.11 9.06
CA ALA A 275 11.79 7.54 8.08
C ALA A 275 12.12 6.46 7.03
N LYS A 276 11.39 5.34 7.05
CA LYS A 276 11.64 4.13 6.25
C LYS A 276 10.71 3.98 5.06
N GLY A 277 10.20 5.09 4.52
CA GLY A 277 9.27 5.08 3.38
C GLY A 277 9.86 4.55 2.06
N GLY A 278 11.19 4.38 1.96
CA GLY A 278 11.82 3.73 0.80
C GLY A 278 11.37 2.28 0.58
N ILE A 279 10.83 1.63 1.62
CA ILE A 279 10.31 0.27 1.56
C ILE A 279 9.19 0.08 0.54
N VAL A 280 8.43 1.15 0.25
CA VAL A 280 7.36 1.18 -0.76
C VAL A 280 7.92 0.84 -2.14
N ILE A 281 9.07 1.42 -2.47
CA ILE A 281 9.79 1.23 -3.74
C ILE A 281 10.30 -0.21 -3.82
N GLY A 282 10.90 -0.69 -2.73
CA GLY A 282 11.42 -2.05 -2.61
C GLY A 282 10.37 -3.12 -2.89
N ILE A 283 9.27 -3.09 -2.13
CA ILE A 283 8.22 -4.11 -2.21
C ILE A 283 7.53 -4.08 -3.58
N SER A 284 7.20 -2.89 -4.10
CA SER A 284 6.48 -2.80 -5.36
C SER A 284 7.32 -3.30 -6.55
N ASN A 285 8.61 -3.00 -6.58
CA ASN A 285 9.52 -3.48 -7.62
C ASN A 285 9.79 -4.99 -7.50
N GLU A 286 10.04 -5.50 -6.28
CA GLU A 286 10.47 -6.90 -6.11
C GLU A 286 9.37 -7.91 -6.43
N PHE A 287 8.12 -7.62 -6.04
CA PHE A 287 7.00 -8.56 -6.20
C PHE A 287 6.11 -8.27 -7.42
N GLY A 288 6.29 -7.13 -8.09
CA GLY A 288 5.43 -6.74 -9.22
C GLY A 288 3.97 -6.56 -8.81
N ILE A 289 3.71 -6.21 -7.55
CA ILE A 289 2.36 -6.00 -7.02
C ILE A 289 2.14 -4.50 -6.83
N PRO A 290 1.01 -3.95 -7.32
CA PRO A 290 0.72 -2.54 -7.15
C PRO A 290 0.43 -2.20 -5.70
N VAL A 291 1.03 -1.10 -5.23
CA VAL A 291 0.53 -0.42 -4.03
C VAL A 291 -0.75 0.30 -4.42
N LYS A 292 -1.87 -0.05 -3.78
CA LYS A 292 -3.18 0.53 -4.07
C LYS A 292 -3.53 1.65 -3.10
N TYR A 293 -3.15 1.48 -1.83
CA TYR A 293 -3.50 2.42 -0.77
C TYR A 293 -2.34 2.68 0.17
N ILE A 294 -2.34 3.88 0.74
CA ILE A 294 -1.39 4.30 1.76
C ILE A 294 -2.12 4.92 2.96
N GLY A 295 -1.74 4.51 4.16
CA GLY A 295 -2.22 5.03 5.42
C GLY A 295 -1.21 6.02 6.00
N VAL A 296 -1.62 7.28 6.11
CA VAL A 296 -0.78 8.42 6.55
C VAL A 296 -1.27 9.04 7.87
N GLY A 297 -2.00 8.27 8.68
CA GLY A 297 -2.53 8.73 9.97
C GLY A 297 -3.60 7.80 10.54
N GLU A 298 -4.23 8.22 11.64
CA GLU A 298 -5.25 7.44 12.37
C GLU A 298 -6.70 7.81 12.01
N GLY A 299 -6.90 8.99 11.44
CA GLY A 299 -8.19 9.50 10.99
C GLY A 299 -8.82 8.65 9.89
N ILE A 300 -10.14 8.76 9.75
CA ILE A 300 -10.91 7.96 8.79
C ILE A 300 -10.54 8.27 7.35
N ASP A 301 -10.21 9.54 7.09
CA ASP A 301 -9.80 10.07 5.80
C ASP A 301 -8.29 9.90 5.52
N ASP A 302 -7.53 9.33 6.45
CA ASP A 302 -6.07 9.16 6.32
C ASP A 302 -5.69 7.88 5.56
N LEU A 303 -6.64 7.26 4.86
CA LEU A 303 -6.36 6.24 3.84
C LEU A 303 -6.49 6.90 2.47
N GLN A 304 -5.38 6.96 1.74
CA GLN A 304 -5.34 7.57 0.41
C GLN A 304 -5.11 6.51 -0.65
N ILE A 305 -5.67 6.76 -1.84
CA ILE A 305 -5.31 6.04 -3.05
C ILE A 305 -3.86 6.35 -3.38
N PHE A 306 -3.08 5.33 -3.70
CA PHE A 306 -1.67 5.50 -4.04
C PHE A 306 -1.52 6.13 -5.42
N ASP A 307 -0.94 7.33 -5.46
CA ASP A 307 -0.49 7.96 -6.69
C ASP A 307 1.04 7.89 -6.71
N GLN A 308 1.58 7.06 -7.59
CA GLN A 308 3.02 6.82 -7.73
C GLN A 308 3.80 8.12 -7.98
N ARG A 309 3.28 9.00 -8.84
CA ARG A 309 3.97 10.25 -9.21
C ARG A 309 3.99 11.19 -8.01
N ARG A 310 2.85 11.36 -7.35
CA ARG A 310 2.77 12.20 -6.14
C ARG A 310 3.59 11.63 -5.00
N PHE A 311 3.62 10.31 -4.85
CA PHE A 311 4.44 9.65 -3.83
C PHE A 311 5.92 9.90 -4.07
N VAL A 312 6.42 9.72 -5.30
CA VAL A 312 7.80 10.05 -5.64
C VAL A 312 8.04 11.54 -5.45
N GLN A 313 7.18 12.44 -5.93
CA GLN A 313 7.34 13.88 -5.73
C GLN A 313 7.36 14.28 -4.24
N ALA A 314 6.53 13.67 -3.40
CA ALA A 314 6.50 13.95 -1.97
C ALA A 314 7.72 13.36 -1.25
N LEU A 315 8.17 12.16 -1.64
CA LEU A 315 9.38 11.53 -1.15
C LEU A 315 10.62 12.33 -1.54
N PHE A 316 10.61 12.91 -2.75
CA PHE A 316 11.70 13.66 -3.36
C PHE A 316 11.59 15.20 -3.22
N GLY A 317 10.54 15.70 -2.58
CA GLY A 317 10.29 17.13 -2.48
C GLY A 317 10.00 17.83 -3.82
N SER A 318 9.23 18.91 -3.73
CA SER A 318 8.97 19.80 -4.87
C SER A 318 10.22 20.60 -5.23
N ARG A 319 11.06 20.05 -6.12
CA ARG A 319 11.71 20.82 -7.17
C ARG A 319 11.37 20.17 -8.50
N GLY A 320 10.12 20.36 -8.91
CA GLY A 320 9.78 20.16 -10.31
C GLY A 320 10.55 21.16 -11.19
N PRO A 321 10.63 20.94 -12.50
CA PRO A 321 11.35 21.81 -13.45
C PRO A 321 10.85 23.27 -13.50
N SER A 322 9.78 23.62 -12.76
CA SER A 322 9.22 24.97 -12.66
C SER A 322 9.88 25.87 -11.62
N ASP A 323 10.76 25.35 -10.75
CA ASP A 323 11.42 26.13 -9.68
C ASP A 323 12.76 26.75 -10.12
N ARG A 324 12.99 26.84 -11.43
CA ARG A 324 14.11 27.58 -12.03
C ARG A 324 13.60 28.92 -12.57
N SER A 325 13.36 29.86 -11.67
CA SER A 325 13.30 31.31 -11.98
C SER A 325 14.54 31.99 -11.45
#